data_AF-A0AA86I091-F1
#
_entry.id   AF-A0AA86I091-F1
#
_cell.length_a   1.000
_cell.length_b   1.000
_cell.length_c   1.000
_cell.angle_alpha   90.00
_cell.angle_beta   90.00
_cell.angle_gamma   90.00
#
_symmetry.space_group_name_H-M   'P 1'
#
loop_
_entity.id
_entity.type
_entity.pdbx_description
1 polymer ?
#
loop_
_entity_poly.entity_id
_entity_poly.type
_entity_poly.pdbx_seq_one_letter_code
_entity_poly.pdbx_strand_id
1 'polypeptide(L)' 'METTEDKYANIDLNKIYEYKDLPDKIAGRCDYCGSVKFKSSVGGGKFLRECTNCGMKKNI' A
#
# COMPACT_ATOMS: atom_id res chain seq x y z
N MET A 1 15.01 -15.19 13.44
CA MET A 1 14.02 -14.17 13.82
C MET A 1 13.77 -13.36 12.56
N GLU A 2 12.81 -13.76 11.73
CA GLU A 2 12.48 -13.00 10.52
C GLU A 2 11.67 -11.79 10.96
N THR A 3 12.35 -10.65 11.02
CA THR A 3 11.82 -9.35 11.41
C THR A 3 10.72 -8.94 10.44
N THR A 4 9.52 -8.68 10.96
CA THR A 4 8.37 -8.19 10.19
C THR A 4 8.61 -6.82 9.52
N GLU A 5 9.73 -6.18 9.84
CA GLU A 5 10.19 -4.90 9.33
C GLU A 5 10.64 -4.97 7.86
N ASP A 6 11.15 -6.12 7.40
CA ASP A 6 11.70 -6.29 6.05
C ASP A 6 10.62 -6.27 4.95
N LYS A 7 9.38 -6.65 5.27
CA LYS A 7 8.27 -6.74 4.30
C LYS A 7 7.87 -5.38 3.71
N TYR A 8 8.06 -4.31 4.48
CA TYR A 8 7.71 -2.95 4.07
C TYR A 8 8.93 -2.12 3.66
N ALA A 9 10.15 -2.63 3.89
CA ALA A 9 11.40 -1.97 3.49
C ALA A 9 11.66 -2.07 1.98
N ASN A 10 11.13 -3.10 1.31
CA ASN A 10 11.27 -3.34 -0.13
C ASN A 10 9.92 -3.27 -0.87
N ILE A 11 9.15 -2.22 -0.63
CA ILE A 11 7.90 -1.98 -1.39
C ILE A 11 8.27 -1.43 -2.76
N ASP A 12 7.89 -2.18 -3.79
CA ASP A 12 8.02 -1.75 -5.17
C ASP A 12 6.79 -0.94 -5.60
N LEU A 13 6.99 0.34 -5.91
CA LEU A 13 5.91 1.27 -6.26
C LEU A 13 5.26 0.95 -7.62
N ASN A 14 5.89 0.12 -8.45
CA ASN A 14 5.32 -0.32 -9.73
C ASN A 14 4.46 -1.58 -9.59
N LYS A 15 4.49 -2.25 -8.43
CA LYS A 15 3.59 -3.37 -8.14
C LYS A 15 2.33 -2.92 -7.43
N ILE A 16 1.24 -3.64 -7.72
CA ILE A 16 -0.02 -3.52 -6.98
C ILE A 16 -0.03 -4.64 -5.95
N TYR A 17 -0.08 -4.27 -4.68
CA TYR A 17 -0.18 -5.22 -3.57
C TYR A 17 -1.64 -5.48 -3.23
N GLU A 18 -2.00 -6.71 -2.87
CA GLU A 18 -3.31 -7.00 -2.30
C GLU A 18 -3.27 -6.79 -0.79
N TYR A 19 -4.31 -6.19 -0.23
CA TYR A 19 -4.45 -5.96 1.21
C TYR A 19 -4.40 -7.27 2.02
N LYS A 20 -4.78 -8.40 1.41
CA LYS A 20 -4.70 -9.73 2.02
C LYS A 20 -3.24 -10.19 2.26
N ASP A 21 -2.36 -9.93 1.30
CA ASP A 21 -0.94 -10.33 1.37
C ASP A 21 -0.11 -9.32 2.16
N LEU A 22 -0.42 -8.02 1.99
CA LEU A 22 0.28 -6.92 2.63
C LEU A 22 -0.75 -5.96 3.27
N PRO A 23 -1.26 -6.27 4.48
CA PRO A 23 -2.16 -5.37 5.20
C PRO A 23 -1.47 -4.04 5.49
N ASP A 24 -2.22 -3.01 5.88
CA ASP A 24 -1.62 -1.74 6.29
C ASP A 24 -0.90 -1.92 7.64
N LYS A 25 0.40 -1.59 7.68
CA LYS A 25 1.20 -1.54 8.91
C LYS A 25 0.62 -0.53 9.89
N ILE A 26 0.15 0.61 9.36
CA ILE A 26 -0.54 1.66 10.11
C ILE A 26 -1.74 2.09 9.27
N ALA A 27 -2.95 1.83 9.78
CA ALA A 27 -4.17 2.17 9.07
C ALA A 27 -4.21 3.66 8.69
N GLY A 28 -4.45 3.94 7.41
CA GLY A 28 -4.54 5.31 6.90
C GLY A 28 -3.19 6.00 6.68
N ARG A 29 -2.07 5.26 6.74
CA ARG A 29 -0.74 5.76 6.35
C ARG A 29 -0.11 4.84 5.31
N CYS A 30 0.59 5.45 4.36
CA CYS A 30 1.26 4.71 3.32
C CYS A 30 2.38 3.90 3.96
N ASP A 31 2.41 2.60 3.68
CA ASP A 31 3.40 1.72 4.29
C ASP A 31 4.84 2.08 3.89
N TYR A 32 5.02 2.69 2.70
CA TYR A 32 6.32 3.10 2.19
C TYR A 32 6.77 4.49 2.70
N CYS A 33 5.93 5.52 2.55
CA CYS A 33 6.33 6.91 2.84
C CYS A 33 5.62 7.55 4.04
N GLY A 34 4.71 6.84 4.71
CA GLY A 34 3.97 7.35 5.86
C GLY A 34 2.93 8.43 5.56
N SER A 35 2.72 8.78 4.28
CA SER A 35 1.74 9.80 3.88
C SER A 35 0.31 9.35 4.13
N VAL A 36 -0.56 10.29 4.48
CA VAL A 36 -2.00 10.10 4.67
C VAL A 36 -2.81 10.43 3.41
N LYS A 37 -2.16 10.95 2.37
CA LYS A 37 -2.82 11.37 1.13
C LYS A 37 -2.85 10.21 0.14
N PHE A 38 -4.05 9.75 -0.17
CA PHE A 38 -4.28 8.67 -1.14
C PHE A 38 -5.35 9.09 -2.14
N LYS A 39 -5.15 8.66 -3.38
CA LYS A 39 -6.15 8.65 -4.43
C LYS A 39 -6.75 7.26 -4.48
N SER A 40 -8.06 7.16 -4.37
CA SER A 40 -8.76 5.88 -4.50
C SER A 40 -9.48 5.84 -5.83
N SER A 41 -9.43 4.70 -6.50
CA SER A 41 -10.15 4.44 -7.74
C SER A 41 -10.88 3.12 -7.62
N VAL A 42 -12.16 3.13 -7.97
CA VAL A 42 -13.02 1.95 -7.89
C VAL A 42 -13.37 1.55 -9.31
N GLY A 43 -13.06 0.31 -9.68
CA GLY A 43 -13.32 -0.21 -11.02
C GLY A 43 -13.53 -1.71 -10.99
N GLY A 44 -14.63 -2.18 -11.60
CA GLY A 44 -14.91 -3.62 -11.72
C GLY A 44 -15.05 -4.35 -10.37
N GLY A 45 -15.47 -3.66 -9.31
CA GLY A 45 -15.63 -4.24 -7.97
C GLY A 45 -14.36 -4.34 -7.13
N LYS A 46 -13.24 -3.76 -7.59
CA LYS A 46 -11.98 -3.67 -6.85
C LYS A 46 -11.68 -2.23 -6.43
N PHE A 47 -11.13 -2.05 -5.23
CA PHE A 47 -10.78 -0.74 -4.70
C PHE A 47 -9.27 -0.52 -4.76
N LEU A 48 -8.80 0.22 -5.75
CA LEU A 48 -7.38 0.55 -5.89
C LEU A 48 -7.08 1.83 -5.11
N ARG A 49 -6.26 1.72 -4.05
CA ARG A 49 -5.70 2.85 -3.31
C ARG A 49 -4.29 3.14 -3.79
N GLU A 50 -4.08 4.33 -4.32
CA GLU A 50 -2.80 4.86 -4.76
C GLU A 50 -2.33 5.97 -3.80
N CYS A 51 -1.12 5.89 -3.26
CA CYS A 51 -0.55 6.99 -2.50
C CYS A 51 -0.14 8.13 -3.43
N THR A 52 -0.62 9.35 -3.19
CA THR A 52 -0.27 10.50 -4.07
C THR A 52 1.14 11.03 -3.84
N ASN A 53 1.80 10.61 -2.76
CA ASN A 53 3.16 11.07 -2.43
C ASN A 53 4.25 10.17 -3.05
N CYS A 54 4.06 8.86 -3.04
CA CYS A 54 5.04 7.91 -3.60
C CYS A 54 4.53 7.08 -4.77
N GLY A 55 3.22 7.08 -5.07
CA GLY A 55 2.64 6.26 -6.14
C GLY A 55 2.33 4.82 -5.75
N MET A 56 2.54 4.42 -4.49
CA MET A 56 2.28 3.05 -4.02
C MET A 56 0.81 2.67 -4.25
N LYS A 57 0.57 1.56 -4.94
CA LYS A 57 -0.77 1.05 -5.23
C LYS A 57 -1.07 -0.19 -4.39
N LYS A 58 -2.21 -0.17 -3.71
CA LYS A 58 -2.73 -1.30 -2.97
C LYS A 58 -4.18 -1.55 -3.35
N ASN A 59 -4.51 -2.78 -3.69
CA ASN A 59 -5.87 -3.24 -3.90
C ASN A 59 -6.48 -3.64 -2.56
N ILE A 60 -7.58 -2.99 -2.19
CA ILE A 60 -8.36 -3.23 -0.97
C ILE A 60 -9.64 -3.98 -1.32
#